data_AF-A0A4Y2TCT6-F1
#
_entry.id   AF-A0A4Y2TCT6-F1
#
_cell.length_a   1.000
_cell.length_b   1.000
_cell.length_c   1.000
_cell.angle_alpha   90.00
_cell.angle_beta   90.00
_cell.angle_gamma   90.00
#
_symmetry.space_group_name_H-M   'P 1'
#
loop_
_entity.id
_entity.type
_entity.pdbx_description
1 polymer ?
#
loop_
_entity_poly.entity_id
_entity_poly.type
_entity_poly.pdbx_seq_one_letter_code
_entity_poly.pdbx_strand_id
1 'polypeptide(L)'
;MVNTRSQTKMAENADLLALLVDLKKGQEERPRGNEESDPGTSNQLVASLRGSSAEVLQGIPSDKLTDLTTIEKALKARFVDSHLTQFYRTELKTRRQKPGECLQVLGADVERLMSLAYVECPLDVRESLAVQFFIDAIRDEDTQLCTRLMDFKDLKSALGYSMKFEASKIASKISMHARTIRIEDNAGKRKDENFQSLLGALKNYSTDLLLGRKTPLEGIRK
;
A
#
# COMPACT_ATOMS: atom_id res chain seq x y z
N MET A 1 -16.16 20.58 17.34
CA MET A 1 -17.24 19.58 17.49
C MET A 1 -17.76 19.19 16.10
N VAL A 2 -16.95 18.52 15.27
CA VAL A 2 -17.37 18.08 13.93
C VAL A 2 -16.52 16.87 13.55
N ASN A 3 -17.00 15.63 13.75
CA ASN A 3 -16.47 14.47 13.00
C ASN A 3 -17.32 13.19 13.08
N THR A 4 -18.46 13.16 13.77
CA THR A 4 -19.23 11.92 13.91
C THR A 4 -19.78 11.44 12.57
N ARG A 5 -20.35 12.33 11.75
CA ARG A 5 -20.94 11.98 10.45
C ARG A 5 -19.92 11.46 9.43
N SER A 6 -18.70 12.00 9.41
CA SER A 6 -17.64 11.51 8.53
C SER A 6 -17.04 10.19 9.05
N GLN A 7 -16.93 10.02 10.37
CA GLN A 7 -16.52 8.76 10.99
C GLN A 7 -17.52 7.62 10.73
N THR A 8 -18.83 7.89 10.81
CA THR A 8 -19.87 6.90 10.50
C THR A 8 -19.82 6.48 9.02
N LYS A 9 -19.67 7.46 8.10
CA LYS A 9 -19.49 7.17 6.67
C LYS A 9 -18.21 6.38 6.37
N MET A 10 -17.12 6.63 7.10
CA MET A 10 -15.87 5.88 6.95
C MET A 10 -15.97 4.45 7.47
N ALA A 11 -16.71 4.23 8.57
CA ALA A 11 -16.96 2.89 9.11
C ALA A 11 -17.82 2.05 8.16
N GLU A 12 -18.91 2.61 7.64
CA GLU A 12 -19.78 1.94 6.66
C GLU A 12 -19.02 1.56 5.38
N ASN A 13 -18.03 2.35 4.96
CA ASN A 13 -17.18 2.03 3.82
C ASN A 13 -16.14 0.93 4.08
N ALA A 14 -15.64 0.81 5.31
CA ALA A 14 -14.71 -0.26 5.68
C ALA A 14 -15.43 -1.62 5.63
N ASP A 15 -16.68 -1.67 6.10
CA ASP A 15 -17.54 -2.85 6.00
C ASP A 15 -17.87 -3.20 4.53
N LEU A 16 -17.99 -2.18 3.67
CA LEU A 16 -18.22 -2.36 2.23
C LEU A 16 -16.99 -2.91 1.49
N LEU A 17 -15.77 -2.52 1.90
CA LEU A 17 -14.54 -3.12 1.37
C LEU A 17 -14.37 -4.57 1.79
N ALA A 18 -14.69 -4.91 3.04
CA ALA A 18 -14.68 -6.30 3.49
C ALA A 18 -15.63 -7.16 2.64
N LEU A 19 -16.85 -6.66 2.39
CA LEU A 19 -17.82 -7.29 1.50
C LEU A 19 -17.34 -7.42 0.04
N LEU A 20 -16.75 -6.37 -0.55
CA LEU A 20 -16.25 -6.43 -1.93
C LEU A 20 -15.04 -7.35 -2.09
N VAL A 21 -14.17 -7.42 -1.08
CA VAL A 21 -13.03 -8.35 -1.04
C VAL A 21 -13.52 -9.79 -0.93
N ASP A 22 -14.48 -10.06 -0.05
CA ASP A 22 -15.10 -11.38 0.10
C ASP A 22 -15.81 -11.83 -1.18
N LEU A 23 -16.44 -10.90 -1.91
CA LEU A 23 -17.06 -11.16 -3.21
C LEU A 23 -16.04 -11.47 -4.31
N LYS A 24 -14.93 -10.73 -4.37
CA LYS A 24 -13.85 -11.02 -5.32
C LYS A 24 -13.20 -12.37 -5.05
N LYS A 25 -13.00 -12.70 -3.77
CA LYS A 25 -12.45 -14.00 -3.35
C LYS A 25 -13.37 -15.15 -3.76
N GLY A 26 -14.69 -14.99 -3.63
CA GLY A 26 -15.68 -15.96 -4.09
C GLY A 26 -15.76 -16.12 -5.63
N GLN A 27 -15.34 -15.11 -6.41
CA GLN A 27 -15.26 -15.21 -7.86
C GLN A 27 -13.96 -15.86 -8.35
N GLU A 28 -12.84 -15.67 -7.64
CA GLU A 28 -11.53 -16.20 -8.04
C GLU A 28 -11.38 -17.70 -7.79
N GLU A 29 -12.16 -18.29 -6.89
CA GLU A 29 -12.20 -19.75 -6.63
C GLU A 29 -13.07 -20.54 -7.63
N ARG A 30 -13.78 -19.90 -8.57
CA ARG A 30 -14.59 -20.60 -9.59
C ARG A 30 -13.76 -20.88 -10.86
N PRO A 31 -13.76 -22.11 -11.38
CA PRO A 31 -13.11 -22.43 -12.65
C PRO A 31 -13.73 -21.60 -13.79
N ARG A 32 -12.90 -21.08 -14.71
CA ARG A 32 -13.24 -20.16 -15.82
C ARG A 32 -14.15 -20.75 -16.92
N GLY A 33 -15.05 -21.66 -16.57
CA GLY A 33 -16.08 -22.17 -17.48
C GLY A 33 -17.44 -21.73 -16.97
N ASN A 34 -18.16 -20.96 -17.80
CA ASN A 34 -19.59 -20.64 -17.74
C ASN A 34 -19.91 -19.29 -17.09
N GLU A 35 -19.92 -18.24 -17.91
CA GLU A 35 -20.52 -16.92 -17.63
C GLU A 35 -22.07 -16.97 -17.66
N GLU A 36 -22.67 -17.88 -16.90
CA GLU A 36 -24.09 -17.75 -16.56
C GLU A 36 -24.16 -17.29 -15.11
N SER A 37 -24.60 -16.04 -14.93
CA SER A 37 -24.87 -15.41 -13.65
C SER A 37 -25.97 -16.18 -12.92
N ASP A 38 -25.55 -17.12 -12.07
CA ASP A 38 -26.42 -17.97 -11.27
C ASP A 38 -27.31 -17.11 -10.33
N PRO A 39 -28.65 -17.12 -10.51
CA PRO A 39 -29.57 -16.33 -9.69
C PRO A 39 -29.49 -16.66 -8.19
N GLY A 40 -28.97 -17.84 -7.81
CA GLY A 40 -28.69 -18.17 -6.41
C GLY A 40 -27.67 -17.24 -5.75
N THR A 41 -26.71 -16.73 -6.52
CA THR A 41 -25.64 -15.86 -6.01
C THR A 41 -26.16 -14.44 -5.72
N SER A 42 -27.07 -13.91 -6.55
CA SER A 42 -27.67 -12.58 -6.35
C SER A 42 -28.56 -12.54 -5.10
N ASN A 43 -29.39 -13.57 -4.91
CA ASN A 43 -30.27 -13.66 -3.74
C ASN A 43 -29.48 -13.77 -2.43
N GLN A 44 -28.37 -14.50 -2.43
CA GLN A 44 -27.48 -14.60 -1.27
C GLN A 44 -26.80 -13.27 -0.96
N LEU A 45 -26.38 -12.51 -1.98
CA LEU A 45 -25.84 -11.17 -1.82
C LEU A 45 -26.88 -10.23 -1.20
N VAL A 46 -28.07 -10.16 -1.78
CA VAL A 46 -29.20 -9.35 -1.28
C VAL A 46 -29.52 -9.69 0.18
N ALA A 47 -29.51 -10.99 0.52
CA ALA A 47 -29.76 -11.46 1.88
C ALA A 47 -28.63 -11.16 2.88
N SER A 48 -27.42 -10.87 2.41
CA SER A 48 -26.25 -10.50 3.24
C SER A 48 -26.12 -8.99 3.44
N LEU A 49 -26.68 -8.16 2.55
CA LEU A 49 -26.60 -6.70 2.67
C LEU A 49 -27.40 -6.19 3.88
N ARG A 50 -26.82 -5.23 4.61
CA ARG A 50 -27.40 -4.63 5.83
C ARG A 50 -27.23 -3.11 5.81
N GLY A 51 -28.02 -2.41 6.62
CA GLY A 51 -27.92 -0.95 6.80
C GLY A 51 -28.07 -0.16 5.49
N SER A 52 -27.28 0.89 5.33
CA SER A 52 -27.25 1.78 4.15
C SER A 52 -27.15 0.99 2.83
N SER A 53 -26.45 -0.15 2.81
CA SER A 53 -26.29 -0.97 1.61
C SER A 53 -27.57 -1.71 1.21
N ALA A 54 -28.40 -2.08 2.17
CA ALA A 54 -29.73 -2.65 1.91
C ALA A 54 -30.72 -1.58 1.43
N GLU A 55 -30.58 -0.33 1.86
CA GLU A 55 -31.42 0.80 1.40
C GLU A 55 -31.22 1.09 -0.09
N VAL A 56 -30.03 0.86 -0.64
CA VAL A 56 -29.77 1.00 -2.09
C VAL A 56 -30.65 0.06 -2.92
N LEU A 57 -30.92 -1.13 -2.39
CA LEU A 57 -31.74 -2.13 -3.07
C LEU A 57 -33.21 -1.72 -3.17
N GLN A 58 -33.69 -0.84 -2.28
CA GLN A 58 -35.08 -0.36 -2.32
C GLN A 58 -35.36 0.51 -3.55
N GLY A 59 -34.33 1.09 -4.16
CA GLY A 59 -34.42 1.85 -5.41
C GLY A 59 -34.32 1.00 -6.68
N ILE A 60 -34.06 -0.30 -6.55
CA ILE A 60 -33.92 -1.22 -7.68
C ILE A 60 -35.25 -1.96 -7.88
N PRO A 61 -35.80 -2.00 -9.11
CA PRO A 61 -36.98 -2.80 -9.42
C PRO A 61 -36.77 -4.28 -9.07
N SER A 62 -37.80 -4.92 -8.51
CA SER A 62 -37.71 -6.31 -8.01
C SER A 62 -37.30 -7.32 -9.09
N ASP A 63 -37.75 -7.11 -10.33
CA ASP A 63 -37.41 -7.90 -11.51
C ASP A 63 -35.92 -7.80 -11.91
N LYS A 64 -35.19 -6.81 -11.38
CA LYS A 64 -33.77 -6.58 -11.62
C LYS A 64 -32.86 -6.92 -10.42
N LEU A 65 -33.44 -7.33 -9.29
CA LEU A 65 -32.67 -7.79 -8.12
C LEU A 65 -32.06 -9.18 -8.31
N THR A 66 -32.40 -9.88 -9.39
CA THR A 66 -31.74 -11.13 -9.80
C THR A 66 -30.50 -10.88 -10.65
N ASP A 67 -30.33 -9.67 -11.20
CA ASP A 67 -29.18 -9.28 -11.99
C ASP A 67 -28.10 -8.67 -11.11
N LEU A 68 -27.05 -9.46 -10.88
CA LEU A 68 -25.89 -9.09 -10.08
C LEU A 68 -25.19 -7.82 -10.61
N THR A 69 -25.20 -7.60 -11.94
CA THR A 69 -24.55 -6.43 -12.55
C THR A 69 -25.31 -5.13 -12.24
N THR A 70 -26.64 -5.20 -12.19
CA THR A 70 -27.49 -4.07 -11.80
C THR A 70 -27.32 -3.72 -10.32
N ILE A 71 -27.24 -4.72 -9.43
CA ILE A 71 -26.98 -4.51 -8.01
C ILE A 71 -25.59 -3.92 -7.78
N GLU A 72 -24.56 -4.48 -8.42
CA GLU A 72 -23.19 -3.97 -8.32
C GLU A 72 -23.10 -2.51 -8.78
N LYS A 73 -23.75 -2.17 -9.91
CA LYS A 73 -23.76 -0.80 -10.45
C LYS A 73 -24.47 0.18 -9.52
N ALA A 74 -25.59 -0.21 -8.92
CA ALA A 74 -26.33 0.63 -7.97
C ALA A 74 -25.53 0.86 -6.68
N LEU A 75 -24.89 -0.19 -6.15
CA LEU A 75 -24.01 -0.09 -4.99
C LEU A 75 -22.81 0.80 -5.29
N LYS A 76 -22.16 0.61 -6.45
CA LYS A 76 -21.08 1.49 -6.92
C LYS A 76 -21.55 2.94 -7.03
N ALA A 77 -22.68 3.21 -7.67
CA ALA A 77 -23.20 4.57 -7.82
C ALA A 77 -23.51 5.27 -6.49
N ARG A 78 -23.90 4.52 -5.44
CA ARG A 78 -24.22 5.09 -4.13
C ARG A 78 -22.99 5.28 -3.23
N PHE A 79 -22.06 4.32 -3.26
CA PHE A 79 -20.96 4.26 -2.29
C PHE A 79 -19.59 4.60 -2.88
N VAL A 80 -19.41 4.39 -4.19
CA VAL A 80 -18.21 4.85 -4.92
C VAL A 80 -18.48 6.28 -5.39
N ASP A 81 -18.48 7.20 -4.43
CA ASP A 81 -18.54 8.64 -4.69
C ASP A 81 -17.20 9.12 -5.24
N SER A 82 -17.20 9.72 -6.44
CA SER A 82 -16.01 10.28 -7.09
C SER A 82 -15.27 11.29 -6.19
N HIS A 83 -16.00 12.09 -5.41
CA HIS A 83 -15.41 13.04 -4.46
C HIS A 83 -14.74 12.33 -3.29
N LEU A 84 -15.26 11.19 -2.86
CA LEU A 84 -14.68 10.39 -1.78
C LEU A 84 -13.42 9.65 -2.25
N THR A 85 -13.43 9.13 -3.47
CA THR A 85 -12.20 8.60 -4.11
C THR A 85 -11.13 9.69 -4.23
N GLN A 86 -11.51 10.91 -4.63
CA GLN A 86 -10.59 12.07 -4.68
C GLN A 86 -10.01 12.42 -3.30
N PHE A 87 -10.83 12.32 -2.24
CA PHE A 87 -10.40 12.53 -0.87
C PHE A 87 -9.29 11.54 -0.48
N TYR A 88 -9.48 10.24 -0.69
CA TYR A 88 -8.47 9.23 -0.37
C TYR A 88 -7.21 9.33 -1.23
N ARG A 89 -7.33 9.72 -2.50
CA ARG A 89 -6.17 10.04 -3.36
C ARG A 89 -5.35 11.21 -2.80
N THR A 90 -6.02 12.19 -2.20
CA THR A 90 -5.36 13.34 -1.58
C THR A 90 -4.67 12.91 -0.28
N GLU A 91 -5.33 12.08 0.53
CA GLU A 91 -4.77 11.50 1.74
C GLU A 91 -3.51 10.67 1.45
N LEU A 92 -3.50 9.85 0.39
CA LEU A 92 -2.31 9.12 -0.07
C LEU A 92 -1.14 10.05 -0.40
N LYS A 93 -1.39 11.12 -1.16
CA LYS A 93 -0.34 12.06 -1.59
C LYS A 93 0.33 12.76 -0.41
N THR A 94 -0.45 13.10 0.61
CA THR A 94 0.04 13.80 1.80
C THR A 94 0.49 12.87 2.92
N ARG A 95 0.28 11.56 2.78
CA ARG A 95 0.65 10.58 3.79
C ARG A 95 2.16 10.57 4.02
N ARG A 96 2.56 10.79 5.27
CA ARG A 96 3.96 10.68 5.74
C ARG A 96 4.01 9.94 7.07
N GLN A 97 5.03 9.12 7.27
CA GLN A 97 5.24 8.35 8.51
C GLN A 97 5.34 9.29 9.71
N LYS A 98 4.52 9.05 10.73
CA LYS A 98 4.53 9.87 11.95
C LYS A 98 5.71 9.52 12.85
N PRO A 99 6.15 10.43 13.73
CA PRO A 99 7.10 10.08 14.78
C PRO A 99 6.64 8.89 15.63
N GLY A 100 7.46 7.84 15.68
CA GLY A 100 7.18 6.62 16.45
C GLY A 100 6.23 5.63 15.77
N GLU A 101 5.68 5.94 14.60
CA GLU A 101 4.88 5.01 13.82
C GLU A 101 5.76 3.93 13.19
N CYS A 102 5.43 2.65 13.41
CA CYS A 102 6.15 1.55 12.78
C CYS A 102 5.74 1.39 11.31
N LEU A 103 6.65 0.83 10.50
CA LEU A 103 6.44 0.64 9.07
C LEU A 103 5.21 -0.23 8.75
N GLN A 104 4.83 -1.16 9.63
CA GLN A 104 3.63 -1.99 9.44
C GLN A 104 2.35 -1.16 9.49
N VAL A 105 2.24 -0.23 10.44
CA VAL A 105 1.08 0.66 10.56
C VAL A 105 0.99 1.58 9.35
N LEU A 106 2.14 2.12 8.91
CA LEU A 106 2.20 2.90 7.67
C LEU A 106 1.76 2.07 6.46
N GLY A 107 2.29 0.86 6.30
CA GLY A 107 1.98 -0.03 5.18
C GLY A 107 0.50 -0.41 5.14
N ALA A 108 -0.08 -0.78 6.28
CA ALA A 108 -1.50 -1.11 6.39
C ALA A 108 -2.40 0.09 6.02
N ASP A 109 -2.02 1.30 6.42
CA ASP A 109 -2.77 2.51 6.09
C ASP A 109 -2.66 2.86 4.59
N VAL A 110 -1.48 2.67 3.97
CA VAL A 110 -1.30 2.80 2.52
C VAL A 110 -2.15 1.78 1.77
N GLU A 111 -2.14 0.51 2.17
CA GLU A 111 -2.94 -0.56 1.57
C GLU A 111 -4.45 -0.26 1.64
N ARG A 112 -4.92 0.18 2.82
CA ARG A 112 -6.30 0.63 3.04
C ARG A 112 -6.65 1.78 2.11
N LEU A 113 -5.82 2.82 2.06
CA LEU A 113 -6.07 3.98 1.21
C LEU A 113 -6.02 3.65 -0.29
N MET A 114 -5.12 2.77 -0.73
CA MET A 114 -5.05 2.31 -2.12
C MET A 114 -6.31 1.57 -2.55
N SER A 115 -6.86 0.74 -1.66
CA SER A 115 -8.12 0.02 -1.88
C SER A 115 -9.31 0.96 -2.03
N LEU A 116 -9.28 2.10 -1.34
CA LEU A 116 -10.34 3.12 -1.40
C LEU A 116 -10.16 4.12 -2.56
N ALA A 117 -8.93 4.48 -2.89
CA ALA A 117 -8.59 5.51 -3.88
C ALA A 117 -8.52 4.98 -5.33
N TYR A 118 -8.28 3.68 -5.49
CA TYR A 118 -8.02 3.04 -6.78
C TYR A 118 -8.72 1.68 -6.90
N VAL A 119 -9.97 1.58 -6.44
CA VAL A 119 -10.76 0.34 -6.45
C VAL A 119 -10.93 -0.28 -7.85
N GLU A 120 -11.01 0.54 -8.91
CA GLU A 120 -11.20 0.09 -10.29
C GLU A 120 -9.88 -0.20 -11.03
N CYS A 121 -8.73 0.12 -10.42
CA CYS A 121 -7.42 -0.09 -11.03
C CYS A 121 -7.07 -1.60 -11.11
N PRO A 122 -6.40 -2.06 -12.18
CA PRO A 122 -5.78 -3.39 -12.20
C PRO A 122 -4.85 -3.59 -10.99
N LEU A 123 -4.80 -4.82 -10.47
CA LEU A 123 -4.11 -5.12 -9.22
C LEU A 123 -2.60 -4.83 -9.29
N ASP A 124 -1.96 -5.22 -10.37
CA ASP A 124 -0.53 -4.98 -10.64
C ASP A 124 -0.17 -3.48 -10.66
N VAL A 125 -1.02 -2.67 -11.28
CA VAL A 125 -0.85 -1.21 -11.31
C VAL A 125 -1.08 -0.63 -9.91
N ARG A 126 -2.11 -1.12 -9.19
CA ARG A 126 -2.39 -0.68 -7.81
C ARG A 126 -1.22 -1.01 -6.88
N GLU A 127 -0.66 -2.20 -6.96
CA GLU A 127 0.51 -2.63 -6.16
C GLU A 127 1.74 -1.77 -6.47
N SER A 128 2.01 -1.51 -7.75
CA SER A 128 3.14 -0.66 -8.15
C SER A 128 3.00 0.77 -7.59
N LEU A 129 1.79 1.34 -7.63
CA LEU A 129 1.50 2.64 -7.02
C LEU A 129 1.62 2.59 -5.49
N ALA A 130 1.15 1.51 -4.86
CA ALA A 130 1.22 1.33 -3.42
C ALA A 130 2.67 1.32 -2.92
N VAL A 131 3.57 0.61 -3.64
CA VAL A 131 5.02 0.63 -3.38
C VAL A 131 5.55 2.06 -3.43
N GLN A 132 5.21 2.82 -4.46
CA GLN A 132 5.69 4.20 -4.61
C GLN A 132 5.21 5.12 -3.47
N PHE A 133 3.91 5.11 -3.17
CA PHE A 133 3.36 5.90 -2.05
C PHE A 133 3.93 5.48 -0.70
N PHE A 134 4.14 4.18 -0.47
CA PHE A 134 4.75 3.67 0.75
C PHE A 134 6.18 4.19 0.90
N ILE A 135 7.02 4.05 -0.13
CA ILE A 135 8.41 4.52 -0.12
C ILE A 135 8.46 6.03 0.14
N ASP A 136 7.67 6.82 -0.58
CA ASP A 136 7.66 8.28 -0.44
C ASP A 136 7.11 8.74 0.93
N ALA A 137 6.32 7.89 1.60
CA ALA A 137 5.82 8.16 2.94
C ALA A 137 6.84 7.83 4.05
N ILE A 138 7.84 6.98 3.81
CA ILE A 138 8.87 6.63 4.81
C ILE A 138 9.65 7.88 5.23
N ARG A 139 9.80 8.07 6.53
CA ARG A 139 10.48 9.24 7.10
C ARG A 139 11.99 9.06 7.26
N ASP A 140 12.46 7.84 7.53
CA ASP A 140 13.90 7.56 7.62
C ASP A 140 14.51 7.54 6.22
N GLU A 141 15.36 8.53 5.91
CA GLU A 141 15.94 8.71 4.57
C GLU A 141 16.71 7.49 4.08
N ASP A 142 17.51 6.85 4.94
CA ASP A 142 18.29 5.67 4.54
C ASP A 142 17.37 4.51 4.17
N THR A 143 16.34 4.26 4.99
CA THR A 143 15.35 3.21 4.72
C THR A 143 14.58 3.51 3.44
N GLN A 144 14.14 4.75 3.25
CA GLN A 144 13.47 5.17 2.03
C GLN A 144 14.36 4.94 0.79
N LEU A 145 15.61 5.40 0.82
CA LEU A 145 16.55 5.29 -0.31
C LEU A 145 16.87 3.83 -0.62
N CYS A 146 17.21 3.03 0.38
CA CYS A 146 17.51 1.61 0.19
C CYS A 146 16.32 0.85 -0.36
N THR A 147 15.09 1.13 0.10
CA THR A 147 13.89 0.51 -0.44
C THR A 147 13.60 0.99 -1.87
N ARG A 148 13.85 2.27 -2.20
CA ARG A 148 13.65 2.83 -3.55
C ARG A 148 14.58 2.23 -4.61
N LEU A 149 15.78 1.82 -4.23
CA LEU A 149 16.75 1.21 -5.15
C LEU A 149 16.37 -0.22 -5.57
N MET A 150 15.32 -0.78 -4.96
CA MET A 150 14.86 -2.13 -5.23
C MET A 150 13.63 -2.10 -6.14
N ASP A 151 13.56 -3.01 -7.10
CA ASP A 151 12.44 -3.11 -8.04
C ASP A 151 11.28 -3.96 -7.50
N PHE A 152 10.69 -3.53 -6.39
CA PHE A 152 9.53 -4.23 -5.81
C PHE A 152 8.30 -4.13 -6.72
N LYS A 153 7.54 -5.24 -6.78
CA LYS A 153 6.29 -5.34 -7.55
C LYS A 153 5.04 -5.32 -6.67
N ASP A 154 5.21 -5.53 -5.37
CA ASP A 154 4.13 -5.58 -4.39
C ASP A 154 4.53 -4.89 -3.09
N LEU A 155 3.54 -4.28 -2.44
CA LEU A 155 3.72 -3.52 -1.21
C LEU A 155 4.27 -4.39 -0.06
N LYS A 156 3.84 -5.65 0.00
CA LYS A 156 4.24 -6.58 1.07
C LYS A 156 5.74 -6.88 1.02
N SER A 157 6.30 -7.10 -0.16
CA SER A 157 7.74 -7.26 -0.37
C SER A 157 8.52 -6.01 0.00
N ALA A 158 8.05 -4.83 -0.43
CA ALA A 158 8.69 -3.55 -0.09
C ALA A 158 8.69 -3.28 1.42
N LEU A 159 7.56 -3.52 2.09
CA LEU A 159 7.43 -3.43 3.55
C LEU A 159 8.37 -4.41 4.25
N GLY A 160 8.37 -5.68 3.82
CA GLY A 160 9.21 -6.73 4.40
C GLY A 160 10.70 -6.42 4.28
N TYR A 161 11.14 -5.89 3.14
CA TYR A 161 12.52 -5.42 2.97
C TYR A 161 12.84 -4.23 3.88
N SER A 162 11.98 -3.22 3.89
CA SER A 162 12.18 -2.00 4.70
C SER A 162 12.33 -2.33 6.18
N MET A 163 11.50 -3.24 6.70
CA MET A 163 11.60 -3.73 8.07
C MET A 163 12.91 -4.48 8.35
N LYS A 164 13.36 -5.34 7.42
CA LYS A 164 14.65 -6.04 7.54
C LYS A 164 15.81 -5.04 7.55
N PHE A 165 15.74 -3.99 6.74
CA PHE A 165 16.74 -2.94 6.70
C PHE A 165 16.78 -2.16 8.02
N GLU A 166 15.63 -1.73 8.57
CA GLU A 166 15.57 -1.05 9.87
C GLU A 166 16.18 -1.91 10.99
N ALA A 167 15.80 -3.20 11.05
CA ALA A 167 16.36 -4.14 12.03
C ALA A 167 17.88 -4.30 11.87
N SER A 168 18.37 -4.42 10.62
CA SER A 168 19.79 -4.55 10.31
C SER A 168 20.58 -3.29 10.65
N LYS A 169 20.02 -2.11 10.39
CA LYS A 169 20.59 -0.81 10.74
C LYS A 169 20.72 -0.64 12.25
N ILE A 170 19.71 -1.06 13.02
CA ILE A 170 19.75 -1.08 14.49
C ILE A 170 20.81 -2.06 14.99
N ALA A 171 20.82 -3.30 14.49
CA ALA A 171 21.79 -4.32 14.87
C ALA A 171 23.24 -3.89 14.57
N SER A 172 23.46 -3.22 13.43
CA SER A 172 24.75 -2.65 13.05
C SER A 172 25.19 -1.58 14.06
N LYS A 173 24.30 -0.65 14.43
CA LYS A 173 24.56 0.34 15.49
C LYS A 173 24.89 -0.32 16.83
N ILE A 174 24.12 -1.31 17.27
CA ILE A 174 24.37 -2.02 18.54
C ILE A 174 25.72 -2.75 18.49
N SER A 175 26.03 -3.43 17.37
CA SER A 175 27.30 -4.11 17.16
C SER A 175 28.49 -3.16 17.23
N MET A 176 28.36 -1.94 16.71
CA MET A 176 29.41 -0.91 16.83
C MET A 176 29.60 -0.49 18.29
N HIS A 177 28.54 -0.14 19.02
CA HIS A 177 28.66 0.29 20.43
C HIS A 177 29.21 -0.82 21.33
N ALA A 178 28.82 -2.07 21.11
CA ALA A 178 29.37 -3.23 21.83
C ALA A 178 30.85 -3.48 21.51
N ARG A 179 31.34 -3.12 20.31
CA ARG A 179 32.76 -3.18 19.93
C ARG A 179 33.56 -2.02 20.51
N THR A 180 33.01 -0.81 20.56
CA THR A 180 33.68 0.35 21.17
C THR A 180 33.91 0.15 22.67
N ILE A 181 33.00 -0.53 23.37
CA ILE A 181 33.19 -0.90 24.80
C ILE A 181 34.28 -1.97 24.98
N ARG A 182 34.56 -2.79 23.96
CA ARG A 182 35.53 -3.89 24.02
C ARG A 182 36.92 -3.53 23.50
N ILE A 183 37.12 -2.29 23.05
CA ILE A 183 38.34 -1.89 22.35
C ILE A 183 38.85 -0.55 22.91
N GLU A 184 39.45 -0.61 24.10
CA GLU A 184 40.76 0.02 24.34
C GLU A 184 41.82 -0.93 23.72
N ASP A 185 41.86 -1.06 22.39
CA ASP A 185 43.02 -1.66 21.71
C ASP A 185 43.01 -1.34 20.21
N ASN A 186 43.99 -0.56 19.76
CA ASN A 186 44.00 0.14 18.48
C ASN A 186 44.00 -0.78 17.23
N ALA A 187 42.83 -1.28 16.77
CA ALA A 187 42.71 -1.97 15.49
C ALA A 187 41.31 -1.95 14.82
N GLY A 188 40.34 -1.16 15.31
CA GLY A 188 38.92 -1.29 14.93
C GLY A 188 38.34 -0.34 13.87
N LYS A 189 39.02 0.74 13.48
CA LYS A 189 38.40 1.85 12.71
C LYS A 189 38.01 1.56 11.24
N ARG A 190 38.46 0.44 10.66
CA ARG A 190 38.45 0.24 9.19
C ARG A 190 37.12 -0.20 8.57
N LYS A 191 36.16 -0.73 9.36
CA LYS A 191 34.91 -1.30 8.80
C LYS A 191 33.75 -0.30 8.76
N ASP A 192 33.72 0.66 9.66
CA ASP A 192 32.57 1.56 9.86
C ASP A 192 32.55 2.71 8.84
N GLU A 193 33.73 3.22 8.47
CA GLU A 193 33.89 4.13 7.33
C GLU A 193 33.37 3.48 6.04
N ASN A 194 33.53 2.17 5.87
CA ASN A 194 33.17 1.50 4.62
C ASN A 194 31.64 1.43 4.40
N PHE A 195 30.84 1.11 5.42
CA PHE A 195 29.37 1.04 5.26
C PHE A 195 28.75 2.43 5.06
N GLN A 196 29.21 3.42 5.84
CA GLN A 196 28.76 4.81 5.67
C GLN A 196 29.24 5.41 4.35
N SER A 197 30.46 5.06 3.91
CA SER A 197 30.96 5.45 2.59
C SER A 197 30.16 4.79 1.46
N LEU A 198 29.75 3.53 1.60
CA LEU A 198 28.89 2.84 0.63
C LEU A 198 27.48 3.45 0.56
N LEU A 199 26.87 3.76 1.71
CA LEU A 199 25.59 4.48 1.74
C LEU A 199 25.71 5.87 1.12
N GLY A 200 26.78 6.61 1.43
CA GLY A 200 27.07 7.90 0.82
C GLY A 200 27.27 7.81 -0.69
N ALA A 201 28.00 6.80 -1.17
CA ALA A 201 28.21 6.56 -2.60
C ALA A 201 26.90 6.23 -3.33
N LEU A 202 26.03 5.40 -2.73
CA LEU A 202 24.71 5.09 -3.27
C LEU A 202 23.79 6.31 -3.34
N LYS A 203 23.82 7.17 -2.31
CA LYS A 203 23.06 8.43 -2.29
C LYS A 203 23.50 9.35 -3.43
N ASN A 204 24.80 9.52 -3.63
CA ASN A 204 25.35 10.33 -4.72
C ASN A 204 24.96 9.78 -6.10
N TYR A 205 25.08 8.46 -6.29
CA TYR A 205 24.70 7.80 -7.54
C TYR A 205 23.21 8.01 -7.89
N SER A 206 22.33 7.89 -6.89
CA SER A 206 20.89 8.12 -7.06
C SER A 206 20.58 9.58 -7.44
N THR A 207 21.26 10.55 -6.80
CA THR A 207 21.10 11.96 -7.14
C THR A 207 21.56 12.29 -8.56
N ASP A 208 22.65 11.67 -9.03
CA ASP A 208 23.15 11.86 -10.40
C ASP A 208 22.19 11.26 -11.44
N LEU A 209 21.57 10.10 -11.13
CA LEU A 209 20.57 9.45 -11.98
C LEU A 209 19.31 10.31 -12.13
N LEU A 210 18.85 10.94 -11.04
CA LEU A 210 17.70 11.86 -11.05
C LEU A 210 17.98 13.17 -11.80
N LEU A 211 19.24 13.62 -11.83
CA LEU A 211 19.67 14.84 -12.51
C LEU A 211 20.14 14.60 -13.96
N GLY A 212 20.06 13.36 -14.47
CA GLY A 212 20.50 13.01 -15.83
C GLY A 212 22.00 13.18 -16.07
N ARG A 213 22.82 13.20 -15.00
CA ARG A 213 24.28 13.28 -15.11
C ARG A 213 24.83 11.90 -15.50
N LYS A 214 25.76 11.87 -16.47
CA LYS A 214 26.40 10.61 -16.91
C LYS A 214 27.06 9.92 -15.72
N THR A 215 26.68 8.67 -15.47
CA THR A 215 27.23 7.87 -14.39
C THR A 215 28.65 7.40 -14.75
N PRO A 216 29.52 7.12 -13.76
CA PRO A 216 30.87 6.59 -14.01
C PRO A 216 30.90 5.24 -14.76
N LEU A 217 29.77 4.55 -14.87
CA LEU A 217 29.64 3.24 -15.53
C LEU A 217 29.48 3.33 -17.07
N GLU A 218 29.20 4.51 -17.61
CA GLU A 218 29.15 4.75 -19.07
C GLU A 218 30.53 4.60 -19.75
N GLY A 219 31.62 4.55 -18.97
CA GLY A 219 32.98 4.30 -19.48
C GLY A 219 33.37 2.83 -19.64
N ILE A 220 32.55 1.88 -19.18
CA ILE A 220 32.90 0.44 -19.15
C ILE A 220 32.31 -0.33 -20.34
N ARG A 221 31.42 0.28 -21.13
CA ARG A 221 30.92 -0.31 -22.37
C ARG A 221 31.79 0.14 -23.55
N LYS A 222 32.91 -0.54 -23.76
CA LYS A 222 33.60 -0.60 -25.06
C LYS A 222 33.49 -2.01 -25.62
#